data_AF-A0A316A4Q3-F1
#
_entry.id   AF-A0A316A4Q3-F1
#
_cell.length_a   1.000
_cell.length_b   1.000
_cell.length_c   1.000
_cell.angle_alpha   90.00
_cell.angle_beta   90.00
_cell.angle_gamma   90.00
#
_symmetry.space_group_name_H-M   'P 1'
#
loop_
_entity.id
_entity.type
_entity.pdbx_description
1 polymer ?
#
loop_
_entity_poly.entity_id
_entity_poly.type
_entity_poly.pdbx_seq_one_letter_code
_entity_poly.pdbx_strand_id
1 'polypeptide(L)'
;MTDVADVSGAADTADSAGAVDRDGLDERESAEATLAALVDVVDDLASRRPVASRIVAMTADSSVGSPELAGVLASDVALTARVTRLANSVFYGLSGRVRTLPFAVTVVGFAAVRAMAATAAAGADTEGVLPEDTWVRSEAVAVACGELAPVFGIPAPEVFCLGLLAGLGQAVLAHHDPTGYRAILDDDDVRRGGRQALLAAERTAFGVCHTEVSAAALSAWHFPDELAEALHLVDAPGGTTAWSRCLGTALEAVERAASPQAPPRDPWLLSSGRVAEDRLRALASRLQVTAPREEPGET
;
A
#
# COMPACT_ATOMS: atom_id res chain seq x y z
N MET A 1 0.64 -54.72 57.51
CA MET A 1 1.54 -54.38 58.63
C MET A 1 2.81 -53.85 58.00
N THR A 2 2.86 -52.62 57.47
CA THR A 2 2.35 -51.31 57.96
C THR A 2 3.30 -50.66 58.97
N ASP A 3 4.13 -49.75 58.47
CA ASP A 3 4.58 -48.45 59.04
C ASP A 3 5.50 -47.81 57.95
N VAL A 4 5.43 -46.54 57.49
CA VAL A 4 5.14 -45.23 58.11
C VAL A 4 6.30 -44.80 59.03
N ALA A 5 7.03 -43.68 58.90
CA ALA A 5 7.16 -42.60 57.88
C ALA A 5 8.64 -42.08 57.93
N ASP A 6 9.10 -40.95 57.38
CA ASP A 6 8.54 -39.83 56.60
C ASP A 6 9.63 -39.22 55.69
N VAL A 7 9.27 -38.57 54.57
CA VAL A 7 10.08 -37.52 53.92
C VAL A 7 9.19 -36.44 53.28
N SER A 8 8.93 -35.37 54.04
CA SER A 8 8.87 -33.96 53.61
C SER A 8 9.22 -33.65 52.14
N GLY A 9 8.28 -33.08 51.38
CA GLY A 9 8.64 -32.22 50.23
C GLY A 9 7.66 -32.16 49.04
N ALA A 10 6.58 -31.39 49.16
CA ALA A 10 5.87 -30.80 48.02
C ALA A 10 4.97 -29.65 48.51
N ALA A 11 5.43 -28.40 48.35
CA ALA A 11 4.60 -27.22 48.49
C ALA A 11 3.99 -26.83 47.13
N ASP A 12 2.82 -26.20 47.17
CA ASP A 12 2.17 -25.42 46.11
C ASP A 12 2.52 -25.72 44.64
N THR A 13 1.64 -26.48 43.98
CA THR A 13 1.37 -26.29 42.55
C THR A 13 0.06 -25.51 42.38
N ALA A 14 0.08 -24.25 42.82
CA ALA A 14 -0.97 -23.30 42.51
C ALA A 14 -0.69 -22.66 41.14
N ASP A 15 -1.68 -22.77 40.26
CA ASP A 15 -2.09 -21.75 39.27
C ASP A 15 -0.99 -21.00 38.49
N SER A 16 -0.64 -21.52 37.31
CA SER A 16 0.14 -20.80 36.28
C SER A 16 -0.53 -20.81 34.89
N ALA A 17 -1.82 -21.16 34.83
CA ALA A 17 -2.59 -21.23 33.59
C ALA A 17 -3.53 -20.02 33.41
N GLY A 18 -2.98 -18.80 33.52
CA GLY A 18 -3.80 -17.57 33.55
C GLY A 18 -3.13 -16.26 33.12
N ALA A 19 -1.83 -16.25 32.79
CA ALA A 19 -1.15 -15.08 32.23
C ALA A 19 -1.28 -15.07 30.70
N VAL A 20 -2.52 -14.88 30.20
CA VAL A 20 -2.70 -14.40 28.83
C VAL A 20 -2.08 -13.00 28.77
N ASP A 21 -1.19 -12.80 27.80
CA ASP A 21 -0.46 -11.56 27.55
C ASP A 21 -1.41 -10.37 27.42
N ARG A 22 -1.56 -9.58 28.50
CA ARG A 22 -2.52 -8.48 28.58
C ARG A 22 -2.03 -7.26 27.81
N ASP A 23 -0.73 -6.96 27.93
CA ASP A 23 -0.11 -5.85 27.20
C ASP A 23 -0.27 -6.08 25.68
N GLY A 24 -0.03 -7.29 25.18
CA GLY A 24 -0.26 -7.65 23.78
C GLY A 24 -1.73 -7.79 23.33
N LEU A 25 -2.71 -7.71 24.26
CA LEU A 25 -4.13 -7.57 23.94
C LEU A 25 -4.53 -6.09 23.90
N ASP A 26 -4.11 -5.30 24.89
CA ASP A 26 -4.37 -3.86 24.97
C ASP A 26 -3.76 -3.10 23.76
N GLU A 27 -2.55 -3.50 23.32
CA GLU A 27 -1.93 -2.97 22.09
C GLU A 27 -2.74 -3.28 20.82
N ARG A 28 -3.34 -4.48 20.72
CA ARG A 28 -4.15 -4.87 19.57
C ARG A 28 -5.50 -4.16 19.55
N GLU A 29 -6.18 -4.07 20.69
CA GLU A 29 -7.45 -3.34 20.81
C GLU A 29 -7.27 -1.86 20.47
N SER A 30 -6.14 -1.26 20.89
CA SER A 30 -5.75 0.10 20.51
C SER A 30 -5.47 0.27 19.01
N ALA A 31 -4.76 -0.69 18.39
CA ALA A 31 -4.50 -0.68 16.95
C ALA A 31 -5.79 -0.87 16.11
N GLU A 32 -6.69 -1.76 16.53
CA GLU A 32 -8.00 -1.97 15.88
C GLU A 32 -8.88 -0.72 15.99
N ALA A 33 -8.93 -0.07 17.16
CA ALA A 33 -9.66 1.18 17.35
C ALA A 33 -9.09 2.33 16.48
N THR A 34 -7.77 2.42 16.37
CA THR A 34 -7.10 3.41 15.50
C THR A 34 -7.40 3.13 14.03
N LEU A 35 -7.36 1.86 13.61
CA LEU A 35 -7.66 1.45 12.24
C LEU A 35 -9.10 1.77 11.85
N ALA A 36 -10.07 1.59 12.75
CA ALA A 36 -11.45 1.98 12.54
C ALA A 36 -11.60 3.50 12.34
N ALA A 37 -10.96 4.32 13.19
CA ALA A 37 -10.97 5.77 13.05
C ALA A 37 -10.32 6.26 11.74
N LEU A 38 -9.29 5.57 11.25
CA LEU A 38 -8.65 5.87 9.96
C LEU A 38 -9.54 5.47 8.77
N VAL A 39 -10.37 4.43 8.91
CA VAL A 39 -11.38 4.06 7.90
C VAL A 39 -12.51 5.10 7.81
N ASP A 40 -12.93 5.71 8.92
CA ASP A 40 -13.90 6.82 8.88
C ASP A 40 -13.34 8.04 8.11
N VAL A 41 -12.05 8.34 8.27
CA VAL A 41 -11.35 9.39 7.49
C VAL A 41 -11.35 9.06 5.99
N VAL A 42 -11.10 7.80 5.64
CA VAL A 42 -11.12 7.30 4.25
C VAL A 42 -12.48 7.53 3.59
N ASP A 43 -13.58 7.21 4.28
CA ASP A 43 -14.93 7.40 3.78
C ASP A 43 -15.34 8.87 3.67
N ASP A 44 -14.95 9.72 4.64
CA ASP A 44 -15.15 11.17 4.57
C ASP A 44 -14.44 11.77 3.33
N LEU A 45 -13.16 11.44 3.11
CA LEU A 45 -12.39 11.89 1.95
C LEU A 45 -13.02 11.47 0.62
N ALA A 46 -13.52 10.23 0.52
CA ALA A 46 -14.27 9.78 -0.65
C ALA A 46 -15.59 10.57 -0.85
N SER A 47 -16.32 10.84 0.24
CA SER A 47 -17.59 11.57 0.20
C SER A 47 -17.43 13.01 -0.30
N ARG A 48 -16.33 13.68 0.09
CA ARG A 48 -15.98 15.06 -0.33
C ARG A 48 -15.72 15.20 -1.83
N ARG A 49 -15.43 14.11 -2.54
CA ARG A 49 -15.12 14.10 -3.97
C ARG A 49 -16.21 13.36 -4.76
N PRO A 50 -17.28 14.05 -5.22
CA PRO A 50 -18.46 13.40 -5.81
C PRO A 50 -18.19 12.62 -7.10
N VAL A 51 -17.10 12.93 -7.81
CA VAL A 51 -16.67 12.14 -9.00
C VAL A 51 -16.02 10.83 -8.56
N ALA A 52 -15.17 10.87 -7.53
CA ALA A 52 -14.43 9.70 -7.06
C ALA A 52 -15.34 8.72 -6.32
N SER A 53 -16.16 9.17 -5.37
CA SER A 53 -17.18 8.32 -4.71
C SER A 53 -18.15 7.71 -5.72
N ARG A 54 -18.60 8.47 -6.72
CA ARG A 54 -19.47 7.95 -7.78
C ARG A 54 -18.77 6.90 -8.65
N ILE A 55 -17.49 7.07 -8.98
CA ILE A 55 -16.69 6.02 -9.65
C ILE A 55 -16.60 4.78 -8.75
N VAL A 56 -16.24 4.93 -7.48
CA VAL A 56 -16.09 3.82 -6.52
C VAL A 56 -17.40 3.03 -6.39
N ALA A 57 -18.54 3.71 -6.28
CA ALA A 57 -19.86 3.10 -6.24
C ALA A 57 -20.25 2.43 -7.57
N MET A 58 -20.05 3.10 -8.71
CA MET A 58 -20.41 2.54 -10.03
C MET A 58 -19.57 1.31 -10.41
N THR A 59 -18.31 1.24 -9.98
CA THR A 59 -17.45 0.07 -10.26
C THR A 59 -17.81 -1.18 -9.44
N ALA A 60 -18.71 -1.07 -8.45
CA ALA A 60 -19.29 -2.23 -7.77
C ALA A 60 -20.51 -2.83 -8.50
N ASP A 61 -21.09 -2.11 -9.47
CA ASP A 61 -22.23 -2.56 -10.26
C ASP A 61 -21.77 -3.16 -11.60
N SER A 62 -21.99 -4.47 -11.77
CA SER A 62 -21.60 -5.22 -12.97
C SER A 62 -22.39 -4.86 -14.24
N SER A 63 -23.43 -4.03 -14.13
CA SER A 63 -24.18 -3.52 -15.28
C SER A 63 -23.57 -2.26 -15.92
N VAL A 64 -22.59 -1.62 -15.27
CA VAL A 64 -21.96 -0.37 -15.74
C VAL A 64 -20.93 -0.66 -16.85
N GLY A 65 -21.07 0.00 -17.99
CA GLY A 65 -20.14 -0.07 -19.11
C GLY A 65 -19.05 1.02 -19.09
N SER A 66 -17.99 0.82 -19.88
CA SER A 66 -16.92 1.82 -20.03
C SER A 66 -17.41 3.21 -20.48
N PRO A 67 -18.44 3.36 -21.33
CA PRO A 67 -19.00 4.69 -21.66
C PRO A 67 -19.60 5.41 -20.45
N GLU A 68 -20.35 4.70 -19.61
CA GLU A 68 -21.01 5.24 -18.42
C GLU A 68 -19.96 5.70 -17.38
N LEU A 69 -18.94 4.87 -17.13
CA LEU A 69 -17.86 5.22 -16.21
C LEU A 69 -17.00 6.38 -16.75
N ALA A 70 -16.72 6.38 -18.06
CA ALA A 70 -16.03 7.49 -18.72
C ALA A 70 -16.83 8.80 -18.66
N GLY A 71 -18.16 8.74 -18.71
CA GLY A 71 -19.03 9.92 -18.58
C GLY A 71 -18.93 10.59 -17.21
N VAL A 72 -18.77 9.82 -16.13
CA VAL A 72 -18.49 10.37 -14.80
C VAL A 72 -17.06 10.86 -14.70
N LEU A 73 -16.10 10.04 -15.13
CA LEU A 73 -14.67 10.37 -15.10
C LEU A 73 -14.34 11.69 -15.82
N ALA A 74 -15.00 11.97 -16.95
CA ALA A 74 -14.82 13.21 -17.72
C ALA A 74 -15.12 14.51 -16.94
N SER A 75 -15.78 14.43 -15.79
CA SER A 75 -16.04 15.59 -14.92
C SER A 75 -14.90 15.93 -13.94
N ASP A 76 -13.89 15.06 -13.80
CA ASP A 76 -12.62 15.36 -13.11
C ASP A 76 -11.45 15.33 -14.11
N VAL A 77 -10.90 16.51 -14.40
CA VAL A 77 -9.83 16.70 -15.40
C VAL A 77 -8.52 16.03 -14.96
N ALA A 78 -8.20 16.07 -13.67
CA ALA A 78 -6.95 15.50 -13.14
C ALA A 78 -6.99 13.97 -13.19
N LEU A 79 -8.10 13.38 -12.73
CA LEU A 79 -8.30 11.94 -12.79
C LEU A 79 -8.39 11.43 -14.25
N THR A 80 -9.09 12.16 -15.12
CA THR A 80 -9.12 11.89 -16.58
C THR A 80 -7.72 11.87 -17.18
N ALA A 81 -6.87 12.84 -16.82
CA ALA A 81 -5.50 12.92 -17.31
C ALA A 81 -4.62 11.78 -16.79
N ARG A 82 -4.77 11.37 -15.51
CA ARG A 82 -4.07 10.20 -14.95
C ARG A 82 -4.47 8.91 -15.67
N VAL A 83 -5.77 8.62 -15.80
CA VAL A 83 -6.28 7.42 -16.50
C VAL A 83 -5.80 7.38 -17.96
N THR A 84 -5.84 8.51 -18.67
CA THR A 84 -5.41 8.59 -20.08
C THR A 84 -3.90 8.42 -20.23
N ARG A 85 -3.10 8.97 -19.31
CA ARG A 85 -1.63 8.79 -19.27
C ARG A 85 -1.29 7.33 -19.01
N LEU A 86 -1.93 6.71 -18.02
CA LEU A 86 -1.73 5.32 -17.67
C LEU A 86 -2.09 4.38 -18.82
N ALA A 87 -3.22 4.59 -19.50
CA ALA A 87 -3.62 3.80 -20.67
C ALA A 87 -2.62 3.86 -21.84
N ASN A 88 -1.79 4.91 -21.90
CA ASN A 88 -0.72 5.09 -22.88
C ASN A 88 0.68 4.74 -22.33
N SER A 89 0.78 4.22 -21.09
CA SER A 89 2.05 3.79 -20.51
C SER A 89 2.65 2.58 -21.25
N VAL A 90 3.94 2.35 -21.04
CA VAL A 90 4.66 1.20 -21.62
C VAL A 90 4.09 -0.14 -21.15
N PHE A 91 3.49 -0.19 -19.95
CA PHE A 91 2.88 -1.39 -19.37
C PHE A 91 1.74 -1.95 -20.23
N TYR A 92 0.84 -1.10 -20.73
CA TYR A 92 -0.25 -1.53 -21.62
C TYR A 92 0.19 -1.68 -23.09
N GLY A 93 1.41 -1.27 -23.46
CA GLY A 93 1.93 -1.40 -24.83
C GLY A 93 1.20 -0.58 -25.91
N LEU A 94 0.31 0.34 -25.50
CA LEU A 94 -0.57 1.12 -26.39
C LEU A 94 -0.17 2.60 -26.52
N SER A 95 1.09 2.94 -26.20
CA SER A 95 1.58 4.32 -26.16
C SER A 95 1.24 5.15 -27.41
N GLY A 96 0.50 6.24 -27.19
CA GLY A 96 0.03 7.18 -28.22
C GLY A 96 -1.19 6.73 -29.02
N ARG A 97 -1.75 5.54 -28.73
CA ARG A 97 -2.88 4.94 -29.45
C ARG A 97 -4.22 5.12 -28.73
N VAL A 98 -4.22 5.31 -27.41
CA VAL A 98 -5.46 5.51 -26.65
C VAL A 98 -5.88 6.98 -26.72
N ARG A 99 -6.92 7.26 -27.52
CA ARG A 99 -7.38 8.62 -27.89
C ARG A 99 -8.76 9.01 -27.36
N THR A 100 -9.48 8.09 -26.70
CA THR A 100 -10.82 8.35 -26.17
C THR A 100 -10.93 7.80 -24.75
N LEU A 101 -11.66 8.50 -23.89
CA LEU A 101 -11.79 8.14 -22.48
C LEU A 101 -12.47 6.77 -22.25
N PRO A 102 -13.54 6.37 -22.98
CA PRO A 102 -14.10 5.03 -22.86
C PRO A 102 -13.09 3.93 -23.26
N PHE A 103 -12.23 4.18 -24.26
CA PHE A 103 -11.19 3.23 -24.61
C PHE A 103 -10.08 3.18 -23.55
N ALA A 104 -9.73 4.32 -22.94
CA ALA A 104 -8.82 4.34 -21.79
C ALA A 104 -9.36 3.52 -20.60
N VAL A 105 -10.65 3.67 -20.27
CA VAL A 105 -11.33 2.86 -19.25
C VAL A 105 -11.30 1.36 -19.61
N THR A 106 -11.56 0.98 -20.86
CA THR A 106 -11.48 -0.42 -21.31
C THR A 106 -10.06 -1.00 -21.27
N VAL A 107 -9.04 -0.20 -21.62
CA VAL A 107 -7.63 -0.61 -21.58
C VAL A 107 -7.15 -0.78 -20.15
N VAL A 108 -7.45 0.20 -19.29
CA VAL A 108 -6.98 0.23 -17.90
C VAL A 108 -7.74 -0.75 -17.01
N GLY A 109 -9.04 -0.91 -17.26
CA GLY A 109 -9.94 -1.76 -16.48
C GLY A 109 -10.60 -1.01 -15.32
N PHE A 110 -11.80 -1.46 -14.95
CA PHE A 110 -12.63 -0.81 -13.92
C PHE A 110 -11.95 -0.77 -12.56
N ALA A 111 -11.29 -1.85 -12.15
CA ALA A 111 -10.58 -1.93 -10.86
C ALA A 111 -9.44 -0.90 -10.75
N ALA A 112 -8.70 -0.65 -11.84
CA ALA A 112 -7.64 0.35 -11.83
C ALA A 112 -8.19 1.78 -11.91
N VAL A 113 -9.31 2.01 -12.61
CA VAL A 113 -10.04 3.29 -12.56
C VAL A 113 -10.59 3.56 -11.15
N ARG A 114 -11.12 2.54 -10.47
CA ARG A 114 -11.54 2.59 -9.07
C ARG A 114 -10.38 2.96 -8.14
N ALA A 115 -9.22 2.30 -8.31
CA ALA A 115 -8.02 2.57 -7.54
C ALA A 115 -7.46 3.99 -7.75
N MET A 116 -7.47 4.50 -8.99
CA MET A 116 -7.08 5.88 -9.26
C MET A 116 -8.06 6.90 -8.68
N ALA A 117 -9.37 6.60 -8.69
CA ALA A 117 -10.38 7.47 -8.09
C ALA A 117 -10.22 7.54 -6.56
N ALA A 118 -10.06 6.39 -5.91
CA ALA A 118 -9.76 6.26 -4.49
C ALA A 118 -8.51 7.07 -4.08
N THR A 119 -7.38 6.84 -4.75
CA THR A 119 -6.12 7.56 -4.46
C THR A 119 -6.21 9.06 -4.78
N ALA A 120 -6.94 9.47 -5.81
CA ALA A 120 -7.16 10.88 -6.10
C ALA A 120 -8.10 11.57 -5.08
N ALA A 121 -9.03 10.85 -4.47
CA ALA A 121 -9.84 11.38 -3.36
C ALA A 121 -9.00 11.56 -2.10
N ALA A 122 -8.23 10.53 -1.72
CA ALA A 122 -7.38 10.57 -0.53
C ALA A 122 -6.21 11.57 -0.65
N GLY A 123 -5.65 11.77 -1.84
CA GLY A 123 -4.50 12.67 -2.03
C GLY A 123 -4.85 14.16 -2.17
N ALA A 124 -6.12 14.50 -2.40
CA ALA A 124 -6.55 15.84 -2.81
C ALA A 124 -6.18 16.96 -1.83
N ASP A 125 -6.29 16.68 -0.53
CA ASP A 125 -6.12 17.67 0.53
C ASP A 125 -4.77 17.44 1.27
N THR A 126 -3.86 16.63 0.71
CA THR A 126 -2.50 16.33 1.25
C THR A 126 -1.37 17.18 0.66
N GLU A 127 -1.69 18.16 -0.20
CA GLU A 127 -0.70 19.04 -0.82
C GLU A 127 0.14 19.77 0.23
N GLY A 128 1.47 19.61 0.19
CA GLY A 128 2.39 20.17 1.17
C GLY A 128 2.61 19.34 2.45
N VAL A 129 1.95 18.18 2.57
CA VAL A 129 2.22 17.16 3.60
C VAL A 129 2.96 15.97 2.99
N LEU A 130 2.44 15.42 1.89
CA LEU A 130 3.10 14.34 1.16
C LEU A 130 4.13 14.86 0.14
N PRO A 131 5.22 14.12 -0.13
CA PRO A 131 6.11 14.37 -1.26
C PRO A 131 5.35 14.41 -2.59
N GLU A 132 5.72 15.35 -3.46
CA GLU A 132 5.10 15.55 -4.79
C GLU A 132 5.12 14.27 -5.65
N ASP A 133 6.08 13.39 -5.43
CA ASP A 133 6.27 12.16 -6.18
C ASP A 133 5.56 10.93 -5.57
N THR A 134 4.84 11.05 -4.44
CA THR A 134 4.13 9.92 -3.78
C THR A 134 3.22 9.15 -4.75
N TRP A 135 2.46 9.87 -5.59
CA TRP A 135 1.59 9.26 -6.59
C TRP A 135 2.35 8.69 -7.79
N VAL A 136 3.51 9.27 -8.13
CA VAL A 136 4.43 8.73 -9.16
C VAL A 136 5.06 7.43 -8.67
N ARG A 137 5.46 7.34 -7.39
CA ARG A 137 5.91 6.10 -6.75
C ARG A 137 4.83 5.04 -6.79
N SER A 138 3.59 5.38 -6.42
CA SER A 138 2.45 4.44 -6.47
C SER A 138 2.18 3.92 -7.89
N GLU A 139 2.25 4.78 -8.90
CA GLU A 139 2.15 4.39 -10.32
C GLU A 139 3.34 3.51 -10.76
N ALA A 140 4.55 3.76 -10.25
CA ALA A 140 5.72 2.91 -10.50
C ALA A 140 5.63 1.53 -9.80
N VAL A 141 5.09 1.46 -8.58
CA VAL A 141 4.83 0.18 -7.88
C VAL A 141 3.82 -0.65 -8.66
N ALA A 142 2.76 -0.02 -9.19
CA ALA A 142 1.78 -0.68 -10.06
C ALA A 142 2.42 -1.29 -11.32
N VAL A 143 3.25 -0.51 -12.04
CA VAL A 143 3.99 -1.00 -13.21
C VAL A 143 4.93 -2.15 -12.84
N ALA A 144 5.67 -2.02 -11.74
CA ALA A 144 6.57 -3.07 -11.24
C ALA A 144 5.81 -4.36 -10.86
N CYS A 145 4.66 -4.25 -10.18
CA CYS A 145 3.78 -5.38 -9.89
C CYS A 145 3.32 -6.07 -11.17
N GLY A 146 2.87 -5.30 -12.17
CA GLY A 146 2.43 -5.82 -13.46
C GLY A 146 3.52 -6.56 -14.25
N GLU A 147 4.77 -6.06 -14.24
CA GLU A 147 5.92 -6.74 -14.85
C GLU A 147 6.36 -8.00 -14.09
N LEU A 148 6.15 -8.04 -12.77
CA LEU A 148 6.46 -9.18 -11.92
C LEU A 148 5.35 -10.23 -11.89
N ALA A 149 4.11 -9.88 -12.23
CA ALA A 149 2.95 -10.79 -12.18
C ALA A 149 3.17 -12.17 -12.85
N PRO A 150 3.81 -12.28 -14.04
CA PRO A 150 4.08 -13.59 -14.66
C PRO A 150 5.08 -14.46 -13.89
N VAL A 151 5.93 -13.85 -13.06
CA VAL A 151 6.91 -14.55 -12.20
C VAL A 151 6.23 -15.19 -10.99
N PHE A 152 5.16 -14.57 -10.49
CA PHE A 152 4.39 -15.05 -9.35
C PHE A 152 3.14 -15.86 -9.76
N GLY A 153 2.81 -15.89 -11.05
CA GLY A 153 1.68 -16.65 -11.59
C GLY A 153 0.31 -16.02 -11.30
N ILE A 154 0.26 -14.70 -11.14
CA ILE A 154 -0.93 -13.93 -10.75
C ILE A 154 -1.42 -13.02 -11.89
N PRO A 155 -2.71 -12.59 -11.90
CA PRO A 155 -3.24 -11.72 -12.94
C PRO A 155 -2.59 -10.33 -12.91
N ALA A 156 -1.91 -9.96 -14.00
CA ALA A 156 -1.23 -8.66 -14.11
C ALA A 156 -2.15 -7.43 -13.88
N PRO A 157 -3.41 -7.38 -14.37
CA PRO A 157 -4.28 -6.23 -14.13
C PRO A 157 -4.65 -6.03 -12.66
N GLU A 158 -4.84 -7.12 -11.91
CA GLU A 158 -5.30 -7.07 -10.52
C GLU A 158 -4.14 -6.70 -9.58
N VAL A 159 -2.95 -7.30 -9.77
CA VAL A 159 -1.77 -6.89 -8.99
C VAL A 159 -1.24 -5.50 -9.40
N PHE A 160 -1.53 -5.04 -10.63
CA PHE A 160 -1.34 -3.64 -10.99
C PHE A 160 -2.24 -2.72 -10.14
N CYS A 161 -3.52 -3.07 -9.93
CA CYS A 161 -4.40 -2.33 -9.03
C CYS A 161 -3.88 -2.31 -7.58
N LEU A 162 -3.37 -3.44 -7.10
CA LEU A 162 -2.73 -3.55 -5.78
C LEU A 162 -1.58 -2.53 -5.62
N GLY A 163 -0.70 -2.42 -6.61
CA GLY A 163 0.42 -1.47 -6.57
C GLY A 163 -0.01 0.00 -6.59
N LEU A 164 -1.10 0.35 -7.28
CA LEU A 164 -1.67 1.71 -7.21
C LEU A 164 -2.21 2.03 -5.82
N LEU A 165 -2.80 1.04 -5.14
CA LEU A 165 -3.47 1.20 -3.85
C LEU A 165 -2.49 1.16 -2.66
N ALA A 166 -1.26 0.69 -2.84
CA ALA A 166 -0.31 0.50 -1.76
C ALA A 166 0.14 1.79 -1.04
N GLY A 167 0.09 2.93 -1.73
CA GLY A 167 0.36 4.25 -1.14
C GLY A 167 -0.86 4.93 -0.49
N LEU A 168 -2.06 4.34 -0.58
CA LEU A 168 -3.31 4.97 -0.14
C LEU A 168 -3.24 5.41 1.33
N GLY A 169 -2.80 4.50 2.21
CA GLY A 169 -2.74 4.75 3.65
C GLY A 169 -1.77 5.87 4.06
N GLN A 170 -0.79 6.23 3.22
CA GLN A 170 0.08 7.39 3.51
C GLN A 170 -0.73 8.69 3.47
N ALA A 171 -1.65 8.80 2.50
CA ALA A 171 -2.56 9.93 2.41
C ALA A 171 -3.58 9.96 3.55
N VAL A 172 -4.02 8.79 4.03
CA VAL A 172 -4.92 8.67 5.19
C VAL A 172 -4.24 9.11 6.48
N LEU A 173 -3.01 8.65 6.73
CA LEU A 173 -2.22 9.06 7.90
C LEU A 173 -1.86 10.55 7.83
N ALA A 174 -1.46 11.05 6.66
CA ALA A 174 -1.26 12.48 6.38
C ALA A 174 -2.54 13.32 6.60
N HIS A 175 -3.73 12.72 6.44
CA HIS A 175 -5.00 13.38 6.73
C HIS A 175 -5.38 13.39 8.19
N HIS A 176 -5.10 12.29 8.89
CA HIS A 176 -5.37 12.14 10.31
C HIS A 176 -4.49 13.05 11.17
N ASP A 177 -3.18 13.10 10.88
CA ASP A 177 -2.26 14.08 11.49
C ASP A 177 -1.30 14.67 10.44
N PRO A 178 -1.69 15.79 9.80
CA PRO A 178 -0.84 16.49 8.83
C PRO A 178 0.51 16.95 9.39
N THR A 179 0.60 17.24 10.69
CA THR A 179 1.82 17.80 11.30
C THR A 179 2.76 16.69 11.73
N GLY A 180 2.25 15.67 12.42
CA GLY A 180 3.02 14.49 12.82
C GLY A 180 3.48 13.66 11.63
N TYR A 181 2.62 13.42 10.63
CA TYR A 181 3.03 12.67 9.43
C TYR A 181 4.11 13.40 8.63
N ARG A 182 4.01 14.74 8.51
CA ARG A 182 5.08 15.54 7.91
C ARG A 182 6.38 15.44 8.70
N ALA A 183 6.34 15.52 10.03
CA ALA A 183 7.53 15.40 10.86
C ALA A 183 8.24 14.04 10.69
N ILE A 184 7.48 12.95 10.48
CA ILE A 184 8.03 11.62 10.16
C ILE A 184 8.74 11.61 8.78
N LEU A 185 8.18 12.29 7.79
CA LEU A 185 8.73 12.33 6.43
C LEU A 185 9.95 13.27 6.30
N ASP A 186 9.99 14.33 7.09
CA ASP A 186 11.10 15.30 7.16
C ASP A 186 12.28 14.76 8.00
N ASP A 187 12.13 13.64 8.74
CA ASP A 187 13.16 13.04 9.60
C ASP A 187 14.31 12.35 8.83
N ASP A 188 15.55 12.68 9.18
CA ASP A 188 16.76 12.20 8.49
C ASP A 188 17.07 10.71 8.73
N ASP A 189 16.67 10.12 9.86
CA ASP A 189 16.84 8.68 10.10
C ASP A 189 15.79 7.88 9.33
N VAL A 190 14.56 8.38 9.22
CA VAL A 190 13.51 7.83 8.34
C VAL A 190 13.96 7.89 6.88
N ARG A 191 14.42 9.05 6.40
CA ARG A 191 14.87 9.25 5.00
C ARG A 191 16.10 8.43 4.63
N ARG A 192 17.01 8.15 5.58
CA ARG A 192 18.18 7.27 5.36
C ARG A 192 17.86 5.80 5.52
N GLY A 193 16.96 5.41 6.43
CA GLY A 193 16.50 4.04 6.60
C GLY A 193 15.47 3.59 5.56
N GLY A 194 14.93 4.53 4.78
CA GLY A 194 13.98 4.28 3.70
C GLY A 194 12.67 3.67 4.19
N ARG A 195 12.01 2.91 3.31
CA ARG A 195 10.69 2.31 3.58
C ARG A 195 10.60 1.55 4.91
N GLN A 196 11.64 0.83 5.35
CA GLN A 196 11.56 0.08 6.62
C GLN A 196 11.58 1.01 7.85
N ALA A 197 12.34 2.10 7.82
CA ALA A 197 12.31 3.10 8.89
C ALA A 197 10.99 3.89 8.90
N LEU A 198 10.43 4.19 7.72
CA LEU A 198 9.12 4.82 7.62
C LEU A 198 8.01 3.97 8.26
N LEU A 199 7.92 2.68 7.95
CA LEU A 199 6.94 1.78 8.57
C LEU A 199 7.10 1.69 10.11
N ALA A 200 8.34 1.72 10.60
CA ALA A 200 8.62 1.69 12.03
C ALA A 200 8.23 3.01 12.72
N ALA A 201 8.50 4.16 12.09
CA ALA A 201 8.09 5.47 12.58
C ALA A 201 6.55 5.62 12.60
N GLU A 202 5.87 5.16 11.54
CA GLU A 202 4.40 5.12 11.49
C GLU A 202 3.81 4.27 12.62
N ARG A 203 4.29 3.02 12.82
CA ARG A 203 3.85 2.18 13.95
C ARG A 203 4.12 2.82 15.31
N THR A 204 5.22 3.55 15.45
CA THR A 204 5.55 4.26 16.70
C THR A 204 4.60 5.44 16.96
N ALA A 205 4.17 6.15 15.92
CA ALA A 205 3.30 7.32 16.04
C ALA A 205 1.80 7.00 16.06
N PHE A 206 1.37 5.95 15.35
CA PHE A 206 -0.04 5.63 15.10
C PHE A 206 -0.45 4.20 15.50
N GLY A 207 0.48 3.36 16.00
CA GLY A 207 0.24 1.93 16.26
C GLY A 207 0.15 1.05 14.99
N VAL A 208 -0.08 1.65 13.82
CA VAL A 208 -0.24 0.99 12.52
C VAL A 208 0.63 1.64 11.45
N CYS A 209 0.97 0.92 10.38
CA CYS A 209 1.66 1.47 9.20
C CYS A 209 0.74 1.63 7.98
N HIS A 210 1.16 2.45 7.00
CA HIS A 210 0.32 2.81 5.84
C HIS A 210 -0.18 1.60 5.03
N THR A 211 0.54 0.48 5.01
CA THR A 211 0.10 -0.74 4.33
C THR A 211 -1.07 -1.42 5.03
N GLU A 212 -1.12 -1.39 6.36
CA GLU A 212 -2.26 -1.90 7.15
C GLU A 212 -3.48 -0.99 6.99
N VAL A 213 -3.27 0.33 7.02
CA VAL A 213 -4.31 1.33 6.76
C VAL A 213 -4.88 1.18 5.34
N SER A 214 -4.01 0.93 4.34
CA SER A 214 -4.44 0.65 2.97
C SER A 214 -5.26 -0.64 2.88
N ALA A 215 -4.85 -1.71 3.56
CA ALA A 215 -5.61 -2.96 3.60
C ALA A 215 -7.00 -2.76 4.18
N ALA A 216 -7.12 -2.06 5.32
CA ALA A 216 -8.41 -1.77 5.96
C ALA A 216 -9.33 -0.91 5.09
N ALA A 217 -8.77 0.13 4.44
CA ALA A 217 -9.50 0.95 3.48
C ALA A 217 -10.05 0.12 2.30
N LEU A 218 -9.26 -0.83 1.79
CA LEU A 218 -9.70 -1.73 0.72
C LEU A 218 -10.84 -2.65 1.17
N SER A 219 -10.75 -3.22 2.38
CA SER A 219 -11.81 -4.06 2.95
C SER A 219 -13.10 -3.27 3.18
N ALA A 220 -13.02 -2.09 3.80
CA ALA A 220 -14.17 -1.20 4.01
C ALA A 220 -14.85 -0.81 2.68
N TRP A 221 -14.05 -0.58 1.64
CA TRP A 221 -14.54 -0.29 0.30
C TRP A 221 -14.92 -1.51 -0.54
N HIS A 222 -14.92 -2.72 0.03
CA HIS A 222 -15.31 -3.94 -0.68
C HIS A 222 -14.50 -4.12 -1.99
N PHE A 223 -13.17 -3.96 -1.91
CA PHE A 223 -12.26 -4.54 -2.90
C PHE A 223 -12.12 -6.05 -2.66
N PRO A 224 -11.62 -6.83 -3.63
CA PRO A 224 -11.36 -8.26 -3.41
C PRO A 224 -10.43 -8.50 -2.23
N ASP A 225 -10.77 -9.48 -1.38
CA ASP A 225 -10.05 -9.80 -0.14
C ASP A 225 -8.58 -10.11 -0.40
N GLU A 226 -8.25 -10.71 -1.55
CA GLU A 226 -6.87 -11.01 -1.96
C GLU A 226 -6.00 -9.74 -2.08
N LEU A 227 -6.57 -8.59 -2.38
CA LEU A 227 -5.85 -7.32 -2.45
C LEU A 227 -5.58 -6.75 -1.04
N ALA A 228 -6.58 -6.80 -0.17
CA ALA A 228 -6.45 -6.35 1.22
C ALA A 228 -5.47 -7.26 2.00
N GLU A 229 -5.61 -8.58 1.88
CA GLU A 229 -4.69 -9.57 2.45
C GLU A 229 -3.26 -9.35 1.94
N ALA A 230 -3.08 -9.11 0.63
CA ALA A 230 -1.76 -8.90 0.06
C ALA A 230 -1.06 -7.63 0.60
N LEU A 231 -1.81 -6.58 0.94
CA LEU A 231 -1.30 -5.38 1.60
C LEU A 231 -0.99 -5.62 3.08
N HIS A 232 -1.89 -6.29 3.81
CA HIS A 232 -1.69 -6.62 5.22
C HIS A 232 -0.45 -7.51 5.43
N LEU A 233 -0.24 -8.49 4.54
CA LEU A 233 0.87 -9.45 4.62
C LEU A 233 2.18 -8.98 3.96
N VAL A 234 2.24 -7.79 3.35
CA VAL A 234 3.40 -7.37 2.53
C VAL A 234 4.70 -7.24 3.33
N ASP A 235 4.61 -6.90 4.62
CA ASP A 235 5.74 -6.80 5.55
C ASP A 235 5.75 -7.91 6.62
N ALA A 236 4.83 -8.87 6.54
CA ALA A 236 4.69 -9.92 7.54
C ALA A 236 5.90 -10.90 7.52
N PRO A 237 6.48 -11.26 8.68
CA PRO A 237 7.57 -12.21 8.75
C PRO A 237 7.07 -13.66 8.54
N GLY A 238 7.45 -14.24 7.40
CA GLY A 238 7.24 -15.65 7.07
C GLY A 238 6.02 -15.90 6.17
N GLY A 239 6.10 -16.95 5.34
CA GLY A 239 4.91 -17.58 4.73
C GLY A 239 4.05 -16.77 3.75
N THR A 240 4.46 -15.58 3.31
CA THR A 240 3.62 -14.66 2.51
C THR A 240 3.06 -15.24 1.20
N THR A 241 1.91 -14.71 0.76
CA THR A 241 1.17 -15.11 -0.46
C THR A 241 1.90 -14.70 -1.75
N ALA A 242 1.52 -15.26 -2.90
CA ALA A 242 2.12 -14.87 -4.19
C ALA A 242 1.93 -13.36 -4.50
N TRP A 243 0.79 -12.79 -4.09
CA TRP A 243 0.43 -11.39 -4.25
C TRP A 243 1.27 -10.47 -3.37
N SER A 244 1.32 -10.72 -2.05
CA SER A 244 2.13 -9.94 -1.10
C SER A 244 3.62 -10.00 -1.44
N ARG A 245 4.14 -11.13 -1.93
CA ARG A 245 5.52 -11.22 -2.45
C ARG A 245 5.75 -10.40 -3.72
N CYS A 246 4.80 -10.41 -4.65
CA CYS A 246 4.89 -9.59 -5.86
C CYS A 246 4.93 -8.10 -5.49
N LEU A 247 4.01 -7.66 -4.61
CA LEU A 247 3.95 -6.30 -4.10
C LEU A 247 5.22 -5.91 -3.33
N GLY A 248 5.68 -6.73 -2.38
CA GLY A 248 6.90 -6.47 -1.61
C GLY A 248 8.16 -6.39 -2.48
N THR A 249 8.24 -7.20 -3.53
CA THR A 249 9.34 -7.15 -4.52
C THR A 249 9.23 -5.91 -5.43
N ALA A 250 8.01 -5.48 -5.78
CA ALA A 250 7.78 -4.26 -6.55
C ALA A 250 8.09 -2.99 -5.75
N LEU A 251 7.72 -2.95 -4.47
CA LEU A 251 8.05 -1.89 -3.53
C LEU A 251 9.57 -1.75 -3.36
N GLU A 252 10.30 -2.86 -3.22
CA GLU A 252 11.77 -2.86 -3.18
C GLU A 252 12.39 -2.33 -4.49
N ALA A 253 11.82 -2.65 -5.66
CA ALA A 253 12.28 -2.12 -6.94
C ALA A 253 12.12 -0.59 -7.04
N VAL A 254 11.02 -0.05 -6.52
CA VAL A 254 10.74 1.40 -6.48
C VAL A 254 11.60 2.09 -5.42
N GLU A 255 11.76 1.50 -4.23
CA GLU A 255 12.58 2.06 -3.14
C GLU A 255 14.03 2.27 -3.60
N ARG A 256 14.61 1.28 -4.30
CA ARG A 256 15.97 1.39 -4.86
C ARG A 256 16.11 2.45 -5.97
N ALA A 257 15.01 2.84 -6.63
CA ALA A 257 15.01 3.90 -7.63
C ALA A 257 14.80 5.29 -7.00
N ALA A 258 13.99 5.39 -5.94
CA ALA A 258 13.67 6.62 -5.22
C ALA A 258 14.73 7.01 -4.18
N SER A 259 15.25 6.02 -3.46
CA SER A 259 16.13 6.15 -2.28
C SER A 259 17.37 5.24 -2.41
N PRO A 260 18.30 5.46 -3.37
CA PRO A 260 19.46 4.57 -3.58
C PRO A 260 20.38 4.40 -2.36
N GLN A 261 20.32 5.33 -1.40
CA GLN A 261 21.04 5.31 -0.13
C GLN A 261 20.41 4.41 0.95
N ALA A 262 19.15 4.00 0.80
CA ALA A 262 18.45 3.17 1.78
C ALA A 262 19.02 1.73 1.79
N PRO A 263 19.06 1.04 2.96
CA PRO A 263 19.54 -0.33 3.03
C PRO A 263 18.70 -1.28 2.15
N PRO A 264 19.26 -1.89 1.09
CA PRO A 264 18.49 -2.73 0.18
C PRO A 264 18.13 -4.07 0.84
N ARG A 265 16.92 -4.55 0.57
CA ARG A 265 16.48 -5.90 0.97
C ARG A 265 16.84 -6.90 -0.13
N ASP A 266 17.04 -8.16 0.23
CA ASP A 266 17.36 -9.22 -0.73
C ASP A 266 16.10 -9.63 -1.54
N PRO A 267 16.04 -9.38 -2.87
CA PRO A 267 14.90 -9.76 -3.70
C PRO A 267 14.70 -11.28 -3.76
N TRP A 268 15.75 -12.07 -3.57
CA TRP A 268 15.66 -13.52 -3.53
C TRP A 268 14.84 -13.98 -2.34
N LEU A 269 15.05 -13.38 -1.16
CA LEU A 269 14.27 -13.68 0.05
C LEU A 269 12.84 -13.15 -0.06
N LEU A 270 12.65 -11.89 -0.49
CA LEU A 270 11.32 -11.29 -0.68
C LEU A 270 10.43 -12.12 -1.62
N SER A 271 10.98 -12.50 -2.78
CA SER A 271 10.26 -13.27 -3.80
C SER A 271 10.13 -14.76 -3.51
N SER A 272 10.76 -15.27 -2.43
CA SER A 272 11.05 -16.70 -2.19
C SER A 272 11.60 -17.40 -3.43
N GLY A 273 12.77 -16.95 -3.88
CA GLY A 273 13.58 -17.61 -4.90
C GLY A 273 13.11 -17.44 -6.34
N ARG A 274 12.36 -16.37 -6.65
CA ARG A 274 11.80 -16.16 -7.99
C ARG A 274 12.40 -14.97 -8.74
N VAL A 275 12.91 -13.96 -8.01
CA VAL A 275 13.49 -12.74 -8.56
C VAL A 275 14.92 -12.61 -8.04
N ALA A 276 15.87 -12.56 -8.97
CA ALA A 276 17.27 -12.32 -8.68
C ALA A 276 17.61 -10.81 -8.71
N GLU A 277 18.73 -10.46 -8.10
CA GLU A 277 19.23 -9.10 -7.94
C GLU A 277 19.45 -8.35 -9.26
N ASP A 278 19.91 -9.03 -10.30
CA ASP A 278 20.09 -8.49 -11.65
C ASP A 278 18.75 -8.10 -12.29
N ARG A 279 17.74 -8.97 -12.17
CA ARG A 279 16.38 -8.72 -12.67
C ARG A 279 15.72 -7.55 -11.93
N LEU A 280 15.85 -7.49 -10.61
CA LEU A 280 15.28 -6.39 -9.83
C LEU A 280 15.93 -5.05 -10.23
N ARG A 281 17.26 -5.03 -10.39
CA ARG A 281 18.01 -3.84 -10.83
C ARG A 281 17.62 -3.39 -12.24
N ALA A 282 17.40 -4.34 -13.16
CA ALA A 282 16.94 -4.06 -14.52
C ALA A 282 15.45 -3.66 -14.60
N LEU A 283 14.66 -3.92 -13.57
CA LEU A 283 13.32 -3.35 -13.39
C LEU A 283 13.43 -1.91 -12.86
N ALA A 284 14.13 -1.71 -11.73
CA ALA A 284 14.31 -0.41 -11.09
C ALA A 284 14.84 0.67 -12.04
N SER A 285 15.83 0.34 -12.89
CA SER A 285 16.41 1.29 -13.85
C SER A 285 15.46 1.73 -14.99
N ARG A 286 14.30 1.10 -15.14
CA ARG A 286 13.27 1.47 -16.13
C ARG A 286 12.07 2.20 -15.52
N LEU A 287 11.97 2.24 -14.19
CA LEU A 287 10.89 2.94 -13.49
C LEU A 287 11.17 4.45 -13.50
N GLN A 288 10.21 5.24 -13.97
CA GLN A 288 10.32 6.70 -14.04
C GLN A 288 9.96 7.33 -12.68
N VAL A 289 10.81 7.11 -11.68
CA VAL A 289 10.71 7.73 -10.36
C VAL A 289 11.78 8.81 -10.24
N THR A 290 11.38 10.00 -9.80
CA THR A 290 12.32 11.09 -9.48
C THR A 290 12.93 10.86 -8.11
N ALA A 291 14.25 10.80 -8.02
CA ALA A 291 14.94 10.93 -6.74
C ALA A 291 14.62 12.31 -6.12
N PRO A 292 14.52 12.44 -4.79
CA PRO A 292 14.36 13.73 -4.13
C PRO A 292 15.54 14.64 -4.51
N ARG A 293 15.25 15.92 -4.76
CA ARG A 293 16.30 16.91 -5.00
C ARG A 293 17.16 17.03 -3.75
N GLU A 294 18.47 16.82 -3.91
CA GLU A 294 19.45 17.37 -2.98
C GLU A 294 19.32 18.90 -3.05
N GLU A 295 18.86 19.53 -1.96
CA GLU A 295 19.03 20.97 -1.83
C GLU A 295 20.54 21.25 -1.73
N PRO A 296 21.11 22.16 -2.53
CA PRO A 296 22.51 22.50 -2.44
C PRO A 296 22.77 23.15 -1.08
N GLY A 297 23.42 22.42 -0.18
CA GLY A 297 23.65 22.88 1.19
C GLY A 297 24.30 24.26 1.22
N GLU A 298 23.73 25.17 1.99
CA GLU A 298 24.29 26.51 2.22
C GLU A 298 25.64 26.38 2.94
N THR A 299 26.71 26.68 2.22
CA THR A 299 28.10 26.82 2.71
C THR A 299 28.43 28.26 3.07
#